data_AF-A0A7R9KU41-F1
#
_entry.id   AF-A0A7R9KU41-F1
#
_cell.length_a   1.000
_cell.length_b   1.000
_cell.length_c   1.000
_cell.angle_alpha   90.00
_cell.angle_beta   90.00
_cell.angle_gamma   90.00
#
_symmetry.space_group_name_H-M   'P 1'
#
loop_
_entity.id
_entity.type
_entity.pdbx_description
1 polymer ?
#
loop_
_entity_poly.entity_id
_entity_poly.type
_entity_poly.pdbx_seq_one_letter_code
_entity_poly.pdbx_strand_id
1 'polypeptide(L)'
;MINNMDNSINMVKSNHAESTSVNKPRNIYKLEIVWRNVAMFILLHLVAVYGLYISVFYVSLNMIYYLTAVNFLCGLGILAGAHRLWAHRSYKARLPLKIFLAILQTASIQNDIYEWARDHRLHHKHSDTDADPHNSRRGFFFSHVGWLLCRKHPEVKEKGKTVDMSDLWADPLIRFQRRFYIPLTIIIRLTLFTYLPMRWFDVSYLDGLAINMMALVANLNHTWLVNSAAHIYGYKPYDNTINPKENRAVVYLALGEGYHNYHHTFPYDYSASEYGWADGFNPATAFIDLCYKLGLAYDLKKPTKETIEQRVKRTGNESQKLIICGAHRLWCHRSYKARLPLQILLMVFNTLALENDIYEWSRDHRLHHKHSDTDADPHNSRRGFFFSHVGWLLSRKHPEVKAKGKTINMDDLANDPVIRFQRAFYIPLVLLIWGLIPTYVPHYLWGETLWNGWFVCVLTRYTYVLNITWCVNSVAHLWGMKPYDKNIVPVEANMKNFIFGGGFHNYHHTDYSASEFGWQRVFNPATAFIDFFAYIGWAYDLKKASKEIIESRRQKTGESVSESKSQAME
;
A
#
# COMPACT_ATOMS: atom_id res chain seq x y z
N MET A 1 -60.82 -41.74 -6.53
CA MET A 1 -60.35 -40.49 -5.88
C MET A 1 -60.25 -40.85 -4.39
N ILE A 2 -59.16 -41.51 -3.98
CA ILE A 2 -57.84 -40.94 -3.67
C ILE A 2 -57.90 -40.09 -2.39
N ASN A 3 -57.66 -40.80 -1.29
CA ASN A 3 -56.81 -40.46 -0.14
C ASN A 3 -56.87 -39.05 0.45
N ASN A 4 -57.15 -38.99 1.75
CA ASN A 4 -56.27 -38.30 2.70
C ASN A 4 -56.13 -39.17 3.95
N MET A 5 -54.92 -39.69 4.18
CA MET A 5 -54.51 -40.29 5.44
C MET A 5 -53.64 -39.29 6.19
N ASP A 6 -53.83 -39.28 7.51
CA ASP A 6 -52.96 -38.80 8.58
C ASP A 6 -51.66 -38.02 8.30
N ASN A 7 -51.62 -36.84 8.92
CA ASN A 7 -50.56 -36.41 9.85
C ASN A 7 -49.08 -36.65 9.50
N SER A 8 -48.32 -35.55 9.30
CA SER A 8 -47.35 -35.06 10.30
C SER A 8 -46.52 -33.85 9.83
N ILE A 9 -45.70 -33.29 10.74
CA ILE A 9 -44.59 -32.33 10.52
C ILE A 9 -44.94 -30.84 10.29
N ASN A 10 -45.32 -30.20 11.39
CA ASN A 10 -44.70 -28.99 11.97
C ASN A 10 -43.81 -28.02 11.14
N MET A 11 -44.15 -26.72 11.27
CA MET A 11 -43.29 -25.52 11.39
C MET A 11 -42.56 -24.90 10.17
N VAL A 12 -42.32 -23.58 10.32
CA VAL A 12 -41.45 -22.65 9.56
C VAL A 12 -41.89 -22.20 8.16
N LYS A 13 -42.50 -20.99 8.10
CA LYS A 13 -42.30 -19.90 7.11
C LYS A 13 -43.20 -18.71 7.53
N SER A 14 -42.69 -17.64 8.17
CA SER A 14 -41.79 -16.57 7.70
C SER A 14 -42.52 -15.43 6.99
N ASN A 15 -42.58 -14.26 7.64
CA ASN A 15 -43.34 -13.08 7.18
C ASN A 15 -42.78 -12.49 5.88
N HIS A 16 -43.67 -12.09 4.97
CA HIS A 16 -43.41 -11.09 3.94
C HIS A 16 -44.47 -10.00 4.04
N ALA A 17 -44.04 -8.79 4.39
CA ALA A 17 -44.85 -7.57 4.33
C ALA A 17 -44.05 -6.55 3.51
N GLU A 18 -44.49 -6.28 2.29
CA GLU A 18 -43.81 -5.36 1.38
C GLU A 18 -44.01 -3.92 1.85
N SER A 19 -42.92 -3.18 2.05
CA SER A 19 -42.97 -1.76 2.40
C SER A 19 -42.80 -0.89 1.16
N THR A 20 -43.93 -0.45 0.59
CA THR A 20 -44.00 0.45 -0.57
C THR A 20 -43.50 1.87 -0.23
N SER A 21 -42.17 2.03 -0.19
CA SER A 21 -41.55 3.33 0.04
C SER A 21 -41.70 4.26 -1.16
N VAL A 22 -42.51 5.32 -0.99
CA VAL A 22 -42.74 6.34 -2.01
C VAL A 22 -41.46 7.17 -2.21
N ASN A 23 -40.87 7.08 -3.40
CA ASN A 23 -39.69 7.86 -3.79
C ASN A 23 -40.01 9.37 -3.83
N LYS A 24 -39.71 10.08 -2.73
CA LYS A 24 -39.59 11.55 -2.78
C LYS A 24 -38.39 11.92 -3.69
N PRO A 25 -38.50 12.94 -4.55
CA PRO A 25 -37.35 13.41 -5.32
C PRO A 25 -36.25 13.89 -4.38
N ARG A 26 -35.00 13.47 -4.63
CA ARG A 26 -33.85 13.99 -3.87
C ARG A 26 -33.67 15.46 -4.21
N ASN A 27 -33.84 16.34 -3.22
CA ASN A 27 -33.42 17.74 -3.33
C ASN A 27 -31.91 17.78 -3.60
N ILE A 28 -31.53 18.19 -4.82
CA ILE A 28 -30.12 18.35 -5.19
C ILE A 28 -29.59 19.59 -4.47
N TYR A 29 -28.75 19.40 -3.46
CA TYR A 29 -28.14 20.51 -2.74
C TYR A 29 -27.24 21.33 -3.66
N LYS A 30 -27.57 22.61 -3.82
CA LYS A 30 -26.77 23.57 -4.59
C LYS A 30 -25.60 24.06 -3.73
N LEU A 31 -24.37 23.86 -4.21
CA LEU A 31 -23.15 24.31 -3.54
C LEU A 31 -23.07 25.85 -3.51
N GLU A 32 -22.94 26.42 -2.31
CA GLU A 32 -22.70 27.86 -2.11
C GLU A 32 -21.19 28.14 -2.02
N ILE A 33 -20.63 28.81 -3.02
CA ILE A 33 -19.19 29.16 -3.07
C ILE A 33 -18.89 30.36 -2.16
N VAL A 34 -17.82 30.25 -1.36
CA VAL A 34 -17.30 31.33 -0.51
C VAL A 34 -16.12 31.97 -1.22
N TRP A 35 -16.39 32.93 -2.12
CA TRP A 35 -15.38 33.56 -2.99
C TRP A 35 -14.18 34.17 -2.25
N ARG A 36 -14.37 34.66 -1.02
CA ARG A 36 -13.26 35.10 -0.15
C ARG A 36 -12.26 33.97 0.11
N ASN A 37 -12.73 32.75 0.38
CA ASN A 37 -11.88 31.59 0.61
C ASN A 37 -11.18 31.18 -0.69
N VAL A 38 -11.90 31.20 -1.83
CA VAL A 38 -11.31 30.96 -3.17
C VAL A 38 -10.15 31.91 -3.44
N ALA A 39 -10.34 33.22 -3.25
CA ALA A 39 -9.28 34.21 -3.44
C ALA A 39 -8.08 34.00 -2.50
N MET A 40 -8.32 33.74 -1.20
CA MET A 40 -7.24 33.46 -0.23
C MET A 40 -6.45 32.20 -0.59
N PHE A 41 -7.11 31.11 -0.99
CA PHE A 41 -6.41 29.88 -1.39
C PHE A 41 -5.67 30.02 -2.72
N ILE A 42 -6.20 30.76 -3.70
CA ILE A 42 -5.47 31.08 -4.94
C ILE A 42 -4.20 31.87 -4.62
N LEU A 43 -4.30 32.95 -3.84
CA LEU A 43 -3.15 33.76 -3.44
C LEU A 43 -2.10 32.94 -2.68
N LEU A 44 -2.53 32.10 -1.73
CA LEU A 44 -1.65 31.21 -0.97
C LEU A 44 -0.88 30.24 -1.88
N HIS A 45 -1.54 29.63 -2.88
CA HIS A 45 -0.88 28.73 -3.82
C HIS A 45 0.04 29.46 -4.81
N LEU A 46 -0.30 30.68 -5.25
CA LEU A 46 0.58 31.50 -6.09
C LEU A 46 1.87 31.89 -5.36
N VAL A 47 1.76 32.33 -4.09
CA VAL A 47 2.92 32.62 -3.24
C VAL A 47 3.74 31.35 -2.95
N ALA A 48 3.09 30.18 -2.81
CA ALA A 48 3.78 28.90 -2.68
C ALA A 48 4.54 28.46 -3.96
N VAL A 49 4.01 28.74 -5.15
CA VAL A 49 4.72 28.48 -6.42
C VAL A 49 5.97 29.37 -6.55
N TYR A 50 5.87 30.65 -6.17
CA TYR A 50 7.04 31.52 -6.08
C TYR A 50 8.03 31.03 -5.00
N GLY A 51 7.56 30.61 -3.83
CA GLY A 51 8.39 30.01 -2.79
C GLY A 51 9.09 28.72 -3.22
N LEU A 52 8.49 27.91 -4.09
CA LEU A 52 9.12 26.74 -4.69
C LEU A 52 10.25 27.14 -5.66
N TYR A 53 10.01 28.11 -6.54
CA TYR A 53 11.03 28.67 -7.43
C TYR A 53 12.24 29.20 -6.63
N ILE A 54 11.97 30.02 -5.60
CA ILE A 54 13.01 30.54 -4.69
C ILE A 54 13.77 29.39 -3.99
N SER A 55 13.08 28.36 -3.51
CA SER A 55 13.70 27.20 -2.86
C SER A 55 14.63 26.38 -3.76
N VAL A 56 14.39 26.35 -5.07
CA VAL A 56 15.20 25.58 -6.02
C VAL A 56 16.45 26.35 -6.46
N PHE A 57 16.36 27.67 -6.61
CA PHE A 57 17.40 28.47 -7.28
C PHE A 57 18.17 29.45 -6.39
N TYR A 58 17.66 29.83 -5.21
CA TYR A 58 18.19 30.97 -4.44
C TYR A 58 18.42 30.69 -2.94
N VAL A 59 18.10 29.50 -2.43
CA VAL A 59 18.06 29.20 -0.99
C VAL A 59 19.11 28.17 -0.59
N SER A 60 19.75 28.38 0.57
CA SER A 60 20.73 27.44 1.11
C SER A 60 20.09 26.13 1.58
N LEU A 61 20.80 25.00 1.39
CA LEU A 61 20.36 23.68 1.86
C LEU A 61 20.01 23.66 3.35
N ASN A 62 20.71 24.47 4.17
CA ASN A 62 20.44 24.60 5.62
C ASN A 62 19.02 25.12 5.91
N MET A 63 18.57 26.13 5.16
CA MET A 63 17.20 26.66 5.28
C MET A 63 16.17 25.63 4.79
N ILE A 64 16.46 24.90 3.71
CA ILE A 64 15.61 23.79 3.22
C ILE A 64 15.47 22.68 4.27
N TYR A 65 16.58 22.23 4.89
CA TYR A 65 16.54 21.25 5.98
C TYR A 65 15.76 21.76 7.19
N TYR A 66 15.98 23.02 7.60
CA TYR A 66 15.23 23.65 8.69
C TYR A 66 13.71 23.64 8.43
N LEU A 67 13.28 24.06 7.24
CA LEU A 67 11.88 24.11 6.85
C LEU A 67 11.25 22.72 6.75
N THR A 68 11.98 21.73 6.22
CA THR A 68 11.55 20.33 6.19
C THR A 68 11.33 19.80 7.62
N ALA A 69 12.24 20.10 8.55
CA ALA A 69 12.09 19.74 9.96
C ALA A 69 10.88 20.44 10.62
N VAL A 70 10.68 21.75 10.39
CA VAL A 70 9.49 22.48 10.87
C VAL A 70 8.20 21.88 10.31
N ASN A 71 8.16 21.54 9.02
CA ASN A 71 6.98 20.93 8.39
C ASN A 71 6.69 19.53 8.95
N PHE A 72 7.71 18.72 9.21
CA PHE A 72 7.58 17.43 9.86
C PHE A 72 7.01 17.58 11.28
N LEU A 73 7.53 18.53 12.07
CA LEU A 73 7.01 18.85 13.40
C LEU A 73 5.56 19.37 13.36
N CYS A 74 5.22 20.28 12.45
CA CYS A 74 3.83 20.72 12.23
C CYS A 74 2.91 19.54 11.87
N GLY A 75 3.42 18.58 11.08
CA GLY A 75 2.79 17.29 10.81
C GLY A 75 2.48 16.53 12.09
N LEU A 76 3.47 16.30 12.98
CA LEU A 76 3.25 15.65 14.28
C LEU A 76 2.20 16.38 15.15
N GLY A 77 2.11 17.71 15.06
CA GLY A 77 1.05 18.50 15.71
C GLY A 77 -0.37 18.15 15.25
N ILE A 78 -0.55 17.79 13.98
CA ILE A 78 -1.81 17.21 13.48
C ILE A 78 -1.91 15.73 13.86
N LEU A 79 -0.91 14.91 13.52
CA LEU A 79 -1.01 13.45 13.58
C LEU A 79 -1.07 12.92 15.02
N ALA A 80 -0.04 13.21 15.82
CA ALA A 80 -0.05 12.81 17.23
C ALA A 80 -1.04 13.68 18.03
N GLY A 81 -1.10 14.99 17.76
CA GLY A 81 -1.97 15.94 18.44
C GLY A 81 -3.44 15.90 18.02
N ALA A 82 -3.81 16.70 17.01
CA ALA A 82 -5.21 16.93 16.61
C ALA A 82 -6.00 15.64 16.38
N HIS A 83 -5.36 14.66 15.73
CA HIS A 83 -5.92 13.41 15.29
C HIS A 83 -5.93 12.34 16.38
N ARG A 84 -4.76 11.77 16.72
CA ARG A 84 -4.67 10.60 17.61
C ARG A 84 -5.00 10.93 19.07
N LEU A 85 -4.43 12.00 19.62
CA LEU A 85 -4.64 12.43 21.01
C LEU A 85 -6.02 13.06 21.22
N TRP A 86 -6.37 14.09 20.44
CA TRP A 86 -7.58 14.90 20.71
C TRP A 86 -8.84 14.39 20.01
N ALA A 87 -8.84 14.13 18.70
CA ALA A 87 -10.05 13.63 18.03
C ALA A 87 -10.40 12.21 18.50
N HIS A 88 -9.44 11.28 18.51
CA HIS A 88 -9.67 9.86 18.76
C HIS A 88 -9.46 9.38 20.20
N ARG A 89 -8.80 10.16 21.06
CA ARG A 89 -8.49 9.78 22.46
C ARG A 89 -7.73 8.43 22.54
N SER A 90 -6.91 8.12 21.55
CA SER A 90 -6.25 6.82 21.35
C SER A 90 -5.06 6.56 22.30
N TYR A 91 -4.51 7.64 22.87
CA TYR A 91 -3.57 7.63 23.98
C TYR A 91 -3.80 8.83 24.91
N LYS A 92 -3.13 8.87 26.06
CA LYS A 92 -3.12 10.01 27.00
C LYS A 92 -1.74 10.67 27.05
N ALA A 93 -1.70 11.98 27.20
CA ALA A 93 -0.48 12.79 27.23
C ALA A 93 -0.39 13.65 28.49
N ARG A 94 0.80 13.73 29.10
CA ARG A 94 1.12 14.67 30.18
C ARG A 94 1.21 16.11 29.65
N LEU A 95 1.05 17.10 30.54
CA LEU A 95 0.92 18.51 30.16
C LEU A 95 2.07 19.05 29.25
N PRO A 96 3.36 18.72 29.46
CA PRO A 96 4.42 19.19 28.56
C PRO A 96 4.23 18.74 27.11
N LEU A 97 3.84 17.48 26.90
CA LEU A 97 3.57 16.93 25.57
C LEU A 97 2.30 17.53 24.95
N LYS A 98 1.26 17.78 25.76
CA LYS A 98 0.06 18.50 25.30
C LYS A 98 0.41 19.91 24.80
N ILE A 99 1.21 20.67 25.55
CA ILE A 99 1.65 22.02 25.17
C ILE A 99 2.49 21.98 23.89
N PHE A 100 3.47 21.08 23.81
CA PHE A 100 4.30 20.89 22.62
C PHE A 100 3.45 20.60 21.36
N LEU A 101 2.54 19.62 21.44
CA LEU A 101 1.67 19.28 20.32
C LEU A 101 0.69 20.41 19.98
N ALA A 102 0.22 21.21 20.95
CA ALA A 102 -0.67 22.33 20.69
C ALA A 102 0.04 23.49 19.99
N ILE A 103 1.31 23.75 20.30
CA ILE A 103 2.15 24.71 19.57
C ILE A 103 2.32 24.27 18.11
N LEU A 104 2.67 23.00 17.89
CA LEU A 104 2.86 22.44 16.54
C LEU A 104 1.55 22.37 15.73
N GLN A 105 0.42 22.04 16.37
CA GLN A 105 -0.89 22.09 15.73
C GLN A 105 -1.25 23.53 15.31
N THR A 106 -0.99 24.52 16.17
CA THR A 106 -1.23 25.94 15.85
C THR A 106 -0.35 26.40 14.67
N ALA A 107 0.87 25.88 14.55
CA ALA A 107 1.79 26.16 13.45
C ALA A 107 1.40 25.54 12.09
N SER A 108 0.42 24.63 12.05
CA SER A 108 -0.09 23.98 10.83
C SER A 108 -1.22 24.76 10.13
N ILE A 109 -1.83 25.74 10.81
CA ILE A 109 -2.97 26.56 10.33
C ILE A 109 -4.16 25.74 9.77
N GLN A 110 -4.52 24.63 10.44
CA GLN A 110 -5.67 23.80 10.06
C GLN A 110 -6.94 24.04 10.90
N ASN A 111 -7.16 25.28 11.37
CA ASN A 111 -8.09 25.67 12.45
C ASN A 111 -7.62 25.18 13.84
N ASP A 112 -8.31 25.62 14.89
CA ASP A 112 -8.01 25.24 16.28
C ASP A 112 -8.39 23.78 16.58
N ILE A 113 -7.81 23.22 17.65
CA ILE A 113 -7.93 21.81 18.03
C ILE A 113 -9.40 21.38 18.18
N TYR A 114 -10.28 22.26 18.69
CA TYR A 114 -11.69 21.93 18.92
C TYR A 114 -12.49 21.93 17.62
N GLU A 115 -12.23 22.87 16.69
CA GLU A 115 -12.84 22.89 15.36
C GLU A 115 -12.43 21.65 14.55
N TRP A 116 -11.12 21.36 14.51
CA TRP A 116 -10.54 20.22 13.80
C TRP A 116 -11.10 18.90 14.33
N ALA A 117 -11.04 18.67 15.64
CA ALA A 117 -11.51 17.43 16.25
C ALA A 117 -13.04 17.25 16.13
N ARG A 118 -13.84 18.32 16.15
CA ARG A 118 -15.29 18.24 15.90
C ARG A 118 -15.56 17.73 14.49
N ASP A 119 -14.94 18.35 13.49
CA ASP A 119 -15.13 17.96 12.08
C ASP A 119 -14.60 16.54 11.83
N HIS A 120 -13.48 16.14 12.44
CA HIS A 120 -12.92 14.81 12.27
C HIS A 120 -13.74 13.71 12.96
N ARG A 121 -14.25 13.95 14.19
CA ARG A 121 -15.20 13.04 14.86
C ARG A 121 -16.50 12.90 14.06
N LEU A 122 -16.99 13.98 13.46
CA LEU A 122 -18.17 13.98 12.59
C LEU A 122 -17.92 13.16 11.31
N HIS A 123 -16.77 13.36 10.68
CA HIS A 123 -16.31 12.61 9.51
C HIS A 123 -16.31 11.09 9.79
N HIS A 124 -15.67 10.61 10.86
CA HIS A 124 -15.73 9.17 11.20
C HIS A 124 -17.15 8.67 11.47
N LYS A 125 -17.99 9.46 12.14
CA LYS A 125 -19.36 9.06 12.50
C LYS A 125 -20.29 8.94 11.28
N HIS A 126 -20.05 9.72 10.24
CA HIS A 126 -20.94 9.84 9.07
C HIS A 126 -20.18 9.86 7.73
N SER A 127 -19.06 9.15 7.66
CA SER A 127 -18.12 9.09 6.52
C SER A 127 -18.81 8.91 5.18
N ASP A 128 -18.40 9.70 4.19
CA ASP A 128 -18.89 9.67 2.81
C ASP A 128 -20.41 9.91 2.66
N THR A 129 -21.05 10.55 3.64
CA THR A 129 -22.46 11.02 3.54
C THR A 129 -22.52 12.54 3.43
N ASP A 130 -23.69 13.12 3.22
CA ASP A 130 -23.83 14.58 3.17
C ASP A 130 -23.73 15.27 4.56
N ALA A 131 -23.51 14.49 5.63
CA ALA A 131 -23.08 14.96 6.95
C ALA A 131 -21.55 14.94 7.16
N ASP A 132 -20.77 14.35 6.24
CA ASP A 132 -19.31 14.38 6.24
C ASP A 132 -18.80 15.75 5.73
N PRO A 133 -17.99 16.50 6.50
CA PRO A 133 -17.42 17.78 6.07
C PRO A 133 -16.70 17.73 4.72
N HIS A 134 -16.05 16.62 4.39
CA HIS A 134 -15.26 16.43 3.17
C HIS A 134 -15.64 15.15 2.41
N ASN A 135 -16.94 14.84 2.37
CA ASN A 135 -17.55 13.70 1.66
C ASN A 135 -16.87 13.33 0.32
N SER A 136 -16.16 12.19 0.30
CA SER A 136 -15.41 11.74 -0.89
C SER A 136 -16.27 11.42 -2.11
N ARG A 137 -17.57 11.10 -1.91
CA ARG A 137 -18.51 10.84 -3.02
C ARG A 137 -18.82 12.08 -3.87
N ARG A 138 -18.46 13.28 -3.37
CA ARG A 138 -18.51 14.53 -4.14
C ARG A 138 -17.28 14.75 -5.03
N GLY A 139 -16.38 13.76 -5.10
CA GLY A 139 -15.23 13.72 -6.01
C GLY A 139 -13.95 14.31 -5.40
N PHE A 140 -12.80 13.93 -5.98
CA PHE A 140 -11.47 14.25 -5.46
C PHE A 140 -11.26 15.73 -5.14
N PHE A 141 -11.65 16.64 -6.03
CA PHE A 141 -11.47 18.07 -5.79
C PHE A 141 -12.26 18.56 -4.56
N PHE A 142 -13.48 18.05 -4.34
CA PHE A 142 -14.29 18.43 -3.19
C PHE A 142 -13.65 17.98 -1.87
N SER A 143 -13.29 16.71 -1.74
CA SER A 143 -12.74 16.18 -0.49
C SER A 143 -11.30 16.63 -0.21
N HIS A 144 -10.55 17.00 -1.24
CA HIS A 144 -9.21 17.58 -1.10
C HIS A 144 -9.29 19.01 -0.57
N VAL A 145 -9.85 19.95 -1.35
CA VAL A 145 -9.84 21.39 -1.01
C VAL A 145 -11.20 22.08 -1.20
N GLY A 146 -12.05 21.60 -2.12
CA GLY A 146 -13.32 22.24 -2.48
C GLY A 146 -14.29 22.43 -1.31
N TRP A 147 -14.25 21.54 -0.30
CA TRP A 147 -15.03 21.67 0.94
C TRP A 147 -14.69 22.93 1.76
N LEU A 148 -13.45 23.44 1.66
CA LEU A 148 -13.01 24.69 2.29
C LEU A 148 -13.43 25.93 1.47
N LEU A 149 -13.79 25.74 0.19
CA LEU A 149 -14.18 26.78 -0.75
C LEU A 149 -15.69 27.04 -0.76
N CYS A 150 -16.50 26.21 -0.10
CA CYS A 150 -17.96 26.31 -0.06
C CYS A 150 -18.52 26.39 1.38
N ARG A 151 -19.82 26.67 1.52
CA ARG A 151 -20.51 26.51 2.80
C ARG A 151 -20.69 25.02 3.11
N LYS A 152 -20.42 24.66 4.38
CA LYS A 152 -20.73 23.31 4.92
C LYS A 152 -22.22 23.01 4.76
N HIS A 153 -22.52 21.81 4.26
CA HIS A 153 -23.88 21.31 4.04
C HIS A 153 -24.74 21.38 5.33
N PRO A 154 -26.07 21.59 5.26
CA PRO A 154 -26.92 21.65 6.46
C PRO A 154 -26.78 20.43 7.38
N GLU A 155 -26.66 19.21 6.84
CA GLU A 155 -26.48 18.01 7.67
C GLU A 155 -25.15 18.01 8.44
N VAL A 156 -24.07 18.60 7.91
CA VAL A 156 -22.80 18.76 8.64
C VAL A 156 -23.02 19.60 9.91
N LYS A 157 -23.88 20.63 9.84
CA LYS A 157 -24.24 21.47 10.99
C LYS A 157 -25.14 20.71 11.96
N GLU A 158 -26.19 20.05 11.47
CA GLU A 158 -27.17 19.36 12.32
C GLU A 158 -26.61 18.10 12.98
N LYS A 159 -25.93 17.22 12.24
CA LYS A 159 -25.26 16.06 12.81
C LYS A 159 -24.04 16.46 13.65
N GLY A 160 -23.38 17.57 13.34
CA GLY A 160 -22.29 18.14 14.14
C GLY A 160 -22.69 18.46 15.60
N LYS A 161 -23.97 18.82 15.85
CA LYS A 161 -24.52 18.99 17.22
C LYS A 161 -24.58 17.68 18.01
N THR A 162 -24.49 16.52 17.34
CA THR A 162 -24.57 15.18 17.94
C THR A 162 -23.21 14.56 18.25
N VAL A 163 -22.13 15.34 18.10
CA VAL A 163 -20.76 14.93 18.44
C VAL A 163 -20.46 15.36 19.87
N ASP A 164 -20.09 14.42 20.72
CA ASP A 164 -19.55 14.74 22.05
C ASP A 164 -18.22 15.49 21.90
N MET A 165 -18.16 16.65 22.56
CA MET A 165 -17.00 17.55 22.63
C MET A 165 -16.70 17.99 24.08
N SER A 166 -17.36 17.37 25.07
CA SER A 166 -17.27 17.73 26.48
C SER A 166 -15.85 17.57 27.04
N ASP A 167 -15.13 16.53 26.61
CA ASP A 167 -13.74 16.25 26.94
C ASP A 167 -12.78 17.36 26.48
N LEU A 168 -12.95 17.84 25.25
CA LEU A 168 -12.10 18.88 24.68
C LEU A 168 -12.48 20.27 25.22
N TRP A 169 -13.75 20.46 25.60
CA TRP A 169 -14.16 21.67 26.31
C TRP A 169 -13.67 21.67 27.77
N ALA A 170 -13.50 20.51 28.41
CA ALA A 170 -12.99 20.40 29.78
C ALA A 170 -11.48 20.74 29.89
N ASP A 171 -10.68 20.47 28.85
CA ASP A 171 -9.24 20.78 28.85
C ASP A 171 -8.96 22.29 28.75
N PRO A 172 -8.33 22.92 29.78
CA PRO A 172 -8.06 24.36 29.77
C PRO A 172 -7.07 24.78 28.66
N LEU A 173 -6.18 23.90 28.21
CA LEU A 173 -5.22 24.21 27.14
C LEU A 173 -5.95 24.40 25.80
N ILE A 174 -6.98 23.59 25.54
CA ILE A 174 -7.79 23.69 24.31
C ILE A 174 -8.66 24.95 24.35
N ARG A 175 -9.28 25.26 25.50
CA ARG A 175 -10.00 26.54 25.68
C ARG A 175 -9.08 27.75 25.47
N PHE A 176 -7.84 27.70 25.97
CA PHE A 176 -6.83 28.74 25.74
C PHE A 176 -6.45 28.85 24.25
N GLN A 177 -6.09 27.72 23.62
CA GLN A 177 -5.66 27.69 22.22
C GLN A 177 -6.76 28.18 21.28
N ARG A 178 -8.01 27.78 21.48
CA ARG A 178 -9.16 28.30 20.72
C ARG A 178 -9.40 29.79 20.96
N ARG A 179 -9.30 30.28 22.20
CA ARG A 179 -9.50 31.71 22.53
C ARG A 179 -8.47 32.63 21.87
N PHE A 180 -7.23 32.16 21.74
CA PHE A 180 -6.11 32.97 21.23
C PHE A 180 -5.56 32.47 19.88
N TYR A 181 -6.31 31.65 19.14
CA TYR A 181 -5.81 30.93 17.96
C TYR A 181 -5.12 31.85 16.92
N ILE A 182 -5.74 32.98 16.58
CA ILE A 182 -5.20 33.91 15.57
C ILE A 182 -3.90 34.58 16.07
N PRO A 183 -3.84 35.23 17.26
CA PRO A 183 -2.58 35.70 17.85
C PRO A 183 -1.49 34.61 17.95
N LEU A 184 -1.84 33.41 18.43
CA LEU A 184 -0.89 32.30 18.57
C LEU A 184 -0.37 31.83 17.20
N THR A 185 -1.21 31.79 16.18
CA THR A 185 -0.80 31.45 14.80
C THR A 185 0.22 32.44 14.26
N ILE A 186 -0.01 33.75 14.47
CA ILE A 186 0.92 34.81 14.05
C ILE A 186 2.25 34.65 14.78
N ILE A 187 2.24 34.55 16.12
CA ILE A 187 3.46 34.45 16.94
C ILE A 187 4.23 33.16 16.63
N ILE A 188 3.56 32.02 16.56
CA ILE A 188 4.21 30.71 16.41
C ILE A 188 4.65 30.48 14.95
N ARG A 189 3.76 30.65 13.97
CA ARG A 189 4.12 30.36 12.56
C ARG A 189 4.92 31.48 11.93
N LEU A 190 4.45 32.73 12.02
CA LEU A 190 5.04 33.85 11.29
C LEU A 190 6.23 34.49 12.01
N THR A 191 6.26 34.53 13.35
CA THR A 191 7.44 35.03 14.09
C THR A 191 8.44 33.92 14.37
N LEU A 192 8.07 32.89 15.14
CA LEU A 192 9.00 31.86 15.62
C LEU A 192 9.51 30.93 14.50
N PHE A 193 8.61 30.37 13.67
CA PHE A 193 8.97 29.41 12.61
C PHE A 193 9.23 30.04 11.22
N THR A 194 9.27 31.38 11.12
CA THR A 194 9.56 32.08 9.86
C THR A 194 10.58 33.20 10.09
N TYR A 195 10.19 34.30 10.74
CA TYR A 195 11.06 35.49 10.89
C TYR A 195 12.40 35.24 11.60
N LEU A 196 12.42 34.46 12.71
CA LEU A 196 13.67 34.18 13.42
C LEU A 196 14.67 33.35 12.59
N PRO A 197 14.27 32.21 11.97
CA PRO A 197 15.11 31.47 11.02
C PRO A 197 15.67 32.30 9.87
N MET A 198 14.88 33.22 9.32
CA MET A 198 15.34 34.10 8.23
C MET A 198 16.52 35.00 8.66
N ARG A 199 16.58 35.39 9.94
CA ARG A 199 17.75 36.10 10.52
C ARG A 199 18.96 35.20 10.77
N TRP A 200 18.78 33.88 10.89
CA TRP A 200 19.87 32.93 11.10
C TRP A 200 20.48 32.41 9.78
N PHE A 201 19.71 32.43 8.69
CA PHE A 201 20.12 31.96 7.36
C PHE A 201 20.28 33.09 6.33
N ASP A 202 20.24 34.36 6.77
CA ASP A 202 20.37 35.59 5.98
C ASP A 202 19.44 35.63 4.74
N VAL A 203 18.17 35.30 4.94
CA VAL A 203 17.14 35.24 3.88
C VAL A 203 16.28 36.51 3.91
N SER A 204 16.01 37.09 2.74
CA SER A 204 15.18 38.30 2.61
C SER A 204 13.76 38.07 3.17
N TYR A 205 13.09 39.16 3.57
CA TYR A 205 11.76 39.06 4.17
C TYR A 205 10.72 38.41 3.24
N LEU A 206 10.76 38.76 1.95
CA LEU A 206 9.80 38.27 0.96
C LEU A 206 10.08 36.81 0.60
N ASP A 207 11.36 36.44 0.44
CA ASP A 207 11.77 35.08 0.10
C ASP A 207 11.41 34.12 1.24
N GLY A 208 11.81 34.44 2.48
CA GLY A 208 11.52 33.62 3.66
C GLY A 208 10.03 33.43 3.91
N LEU A 209 9.22 34.47 3.67
CA LEU A 209 7.76 34.39 3.71
C LEU A 209 7.21 33.47 2.60
N ALA A 210 7.66 33.64 1.35
CA ALA A 210 7.21 32.83 0.22
C ALA A 210 7.54 31.35 0.41
N ILE A 211 8.76 31.03 0.85
CA ILE A 211 9.18 29.66 1.14
C ILE A 211 8.37 29.07 2.31
N ASN A 212 8.08 29.85 3.36
CA ASN A 212 7.26 29.36 4.47
C ASN A 212 5.80 29.05 4.05
N MET A 213 5.26 29.83 3.12
CA MET A 213 3.95 29.57 2.50
C MET A 213 3.99 28.35 1.58
N MET A 214 5.08 28.12 0.84
CA MET A 214 5.31 26.86 0.10
C MET A 214 5.31 25.66 1.05
N ALA A 215 6.06 25.76 2.15
CA ALA A 215 6.08 24.73 3.18
C ALA A 215 4.68 24.50 3.79
N LEU A 216 3.92 25.55 4.08
CA LEU A 216 2.53 25.44 4.57
C LEU A 216 1.62 24.76 3.56
N VAL A 217 1.68 25.14 2.28
CA VAL A 217 0.88 24.53 1.20
C VAL A 217 1.22 23.05 1.03
N ALA A 218 2.48 22.66 1.11
CA ALA A 218 2.87 21.24 1.09
C ALA A 218 2.25 20.47 2.29
N ASN A 219 2.36 21.00 3.51
CA ASN A 219 1.77 20.39 4.71
C ASN A 219 0.24 20.23 4.59
N LEU A 220 -0.45 21.27 4.11
CA LEU A 220 -1.89 21.26 3.85
C LEU A 220 -2.27 20.18 2.82
N ASN A 221 -1.60 20.17 1.66
CA ASN A 221 -1.87 19.19 0.60
C ASN A 221 -1.60 17.75 1.07
N HIS A 222 -0.58 17.52 1.91
CA HIS A 222 -0.31 16.20 2.50
C HIS A 222 -1.46 15.73 3.41
N THR A 223 -2.05 16.61 4.23
CA THR A 223 -3.26 16.26 4.99
C THR A 223 -4.47 16.06 4.07
N TRP A 224 -4.67 16.92 3.08
CA TRP A 224 -5.80 16.83 2.14
C TRP A 224 -5.74 15.58 1.25
N LEU A 225 -4.55 14.99 1.02
CA LEU A 225 -4.41 13.69 0.35
C LEU A 225 -4.99 12.53 1.18
N VAL A 226 -5.11 12.65 2.50
CA VAL A 226 -5.80 11.65 3.32
C VAL A 226 -7.30 11.68 2.99
N ASN A 227 -7.93 12.85 3.11
CA ASN A 227 -9.34 13.07 2.82
C ASN A 227 -9.75 12.73 1.36
N SER A 228 -8.82 12.87 0.39
CA SER A 228 -9.11 12.61 -1.03
C SER A 228 -8.48 11.32 -1.55
N ALA A 229 -7.16 11.23 -1.63
CA ALA A 229 -6.49 10.09 -2.23
C ALA A 229 -6.66 8.81 -1.42
N ALA A 230 -6.65 8.87 -0.07
CA ALA A 230 -6.90 7.68 0.76
C ALA A 230 -8.38 7.31 0.92
N HIS A 231 -9.35 8.20 0.58
CA HIS A 231 -10.75 7.77 0.41
C HIS A 231 -11.03 7.19 -0.98
N ILE A 232 -10.32 7.62 -2.03
CA ILE A 232 -10.67 7.28 -3.42
C ILE A 232 -9.79 6.14 -3.96
N TYR A 233 -8.47 6.19 -3.79
CA TYR A 233 -7.51 5.27 -4.40
C TYR A 233 -6.77 4.40 -3.36
N GLY A 234 -6.67 3.09 -3.58
CA GLY A 234 -6.01 2.16 -2.64
C GLY A 234 -6.69 0.79 -2.53
N TYR A 235 -6.37 0.03 -1.49
CA TYR A 235 -6.96 -1.29 -1.17
C TYR A 235 -7.72 -1.27 0.17
N LYS A 236 -8.54 -2.29 0.47
CA LYS A 236 -9.43 -2.32 1.65
C LYS A 236 -9.37 -3.67 2.42
N PRO A 237 -8.24 -4.00 3.07
CA PRO A 237 -8.02 -5.35 3.59
C PRO A 237 -8.75 -5.62 4.93
N TYR A 238 -9.19 -4.60 5.67
CA TYR A 238 -9.86 -4.76 6.96
C TYR A 238 -11.39 -4.62 6.86
N ASP A 239 -11.87 -3.61 6.13
CA ASP A 239 -13.30 -3.44 5.85
C ASP A 239 -13.58 -2.88 4.46
N ASN A 240 -14.25 -3.67 3.63
CA ASN A 240 -14.53 -3.35 2.24
C ASN A 240 -15.81 -2.51 2.03
N THR A 241 -16.65 -2.40 3.07
CA THR A 241 -17.98 -1.77 3.02
C THR A 241 -17.89 -0.25 3.16
N ILE A 242 -16.88 0.25 3.87
CA ILE A 242 -16.52 1.68 3.99
C ILE A 242 -15.67 2.14 2.79
N ASN A 243 -15.65 3.42 2.41
CA ASN A 243 -14.78 3.88 1.29
C ASN A 243 -13.28 4.03 1.58
N PRO A 244 -12.82 4.43 2.79
CA PRO A 244 -11.40 4.56 3.17
C PRO A 244 -10.52 3.39 2.71
N LYS A 245 -9.31 3.71 2.28
CA LYS A 245 -8.38 2.78 1.62
C LYS A 245 -6.95 2.94 2.13
N GLU A 246 -6.25 1.82 2.13
CA GLU A 246 -4.81 1.75 2.28
C GLU A 246 -4.14 2.33 1.03
N ASN A 247 -3.37 3.40 1.17
CA ASN A 247 -2.72 4.08 0.06
C ASN A 247 -1.24 4.35 0.37
N ARG A 248 -0.35 3.55 -0.21
CA ARG A 248 1.10 3.62 0.05
C ARG A 248 1.74 4.95 -0.33
N ALA A 249 1.22 5.68 -1.33
CA ALA A 249 1.73 7.02 -1.64
C ALA A 249 1.39 8.00 -0.52
N VAL A 250 0.17 7.92 0.03
CA VAL A 250 -0.25 8.72 1.19
C VAL A 250 0.47 8.29 2.49
N VAL A 251 0.86 7.02 2.65
CA VAL A 251 1.71 6.59 3.78
C VAL A 251 3.02 7.38 3.82
N TYR A 252 3.71 7.54 2.69
CA TYR A 252 4.97 8.29 2.66
C TYR A 252 4.74 9.82 2.70
N LEU A 253 3.79 10.36 1.93
CA LEU A 253 3.54 11.81 1.86
C LEU A 253 2.89 12.37 3.14
N ALA A 254 1.96 11.64 3.76
CA ALA A 254 1.25 12.03 4.97
C ALA A 254 1.78 11.32 6.24
N LEU A 255 3.06 10.96 6.26
CA LEU A 255 3.82 10.51 7.44
C LEU A 255 3.13 9.39 8.27
N GLY A 256 2.50 8.44 7.59
CA GLY A 256 1.82 7.30 8.19
C GLY A 256 0.29 7.26 8.01
N GLU A 257 -0.39 8.37 7.69
CA GLU A 257 -1.87 8.36 7.66
C GLU A 257 -2.51 7.69 6.42
N GLY A 258 -1.70 7.14 5.52
CA GLY A 258 -2.18 6.35 4.39
C GLY A 258 -2.71 4.95 4.75
N TYR A 259 -2.60 4.49 6.00
CA TYR A 259 -3.23 3.24 6.50
C TYR A 259 -4.73 3.47 6.80
N HIS A 260 -5.46 4.05 5.85
CA HIS A 260 -6.74 4.70 6.13
C HIS A 260 -7.94 3.75 6.21
N ASN A 261 -7.87 2.57 5.59
CA ASN A 261 -8.86 1.51 5.81
C ASN A 261 -8.72 0.92 7.20
N TYR A 262 -7.48 0.69 7.66
CA TYR A 262 -7.21 0.29 9.05
C TYR A 262 -7.75 1.34 10.02
N HIS A 263 -7.37 2.61 9.80
CA HIS A 263 -7.73 3.70 10.69
C HIS A 263 -9.25 3.87 10.86
N HIS A 264 -10.04 3.85 9.78
CA HIS A 264 -11.50 3.90 9.91
C HIS A 264 -12.13 2.63 10.49
N THR A 265 -11.44 1.48 10.38
CA THR A 265 -11.90 0.21 10.97
C THR A 265 -11.62 0.14 12.47
N PHE A 266 -10.50 0.73 12.92
CA PHE A 266 -10.00 0.74 14.31
C PHE A 266 -9.60 2.16 14.74
N PRO A 267 -10.53 3.14 14.79
CA PRO A 267 -10.21 4.56 15.02
C PRO A 267 -9.60 4.84 16.41
N TYR A 268 -9.72 3.90 17.35
CA TYR A 268 -9.14 4.00 18.68
C TYR A 268 -7.67 3.58 18.77
N ASP A 269 -7.05 3.07 17.69
CA ASP A 269 -5.64 2.65 17.67
C ASP A 269 -4.68 3.86 17.67
N TYR A 270 -3.78 3.94 18.64
CA TYR A 270 -2.79 5.04 18.74
C TYR A 270 -1.80 5.08 17.56
N SER A 271 -1.61 3.94 16.90
CA SER A 271 -0.74 3.81 15.75
C SER A 271 -1.43 4.21 14.45
N ALA A 272 -2.77 4.13 14.38
CA ALA A 272 -3.54 4.19 13.14
C ALA A 272 -3.11 3.20 12.04
N SER A 273 -2.23 2.22 12.35
CA SER A 273 -1.78 1.15 11.46
C SER A 273 -1.52 -0.16 12.20
N GLU A 274 -1.75 -1.30 11.54
CA GLU A 274 -1.43 -2.64 12.06
C GLU A 274 0.07 -2.75 12.41
N TYR A 275 0.93 -2.34 11.47
CA TYR A 275 2.37 -2.61 11.44
C TYR A 275 3.24 -1.68 12.32
N GLY A 276 2.64 -0.74 13.06
CA GLY A 276 3.42 0.21 13.86
C GLY A 276 4.28 1.13 13.01
N TRP A 277 5.45 1.54 13.52
CA TRP A 277 6.40 2.37 12.77
C TRP A 277 7.56 1.59 12.13
N ALA A 278 7.99 0.48 12.74
CA ALA A 278 9.14 -0.30 12.30
C ALA A 278 8.84 -1.06 11.00
N ASP A 279 7.73 -1.80 10.96
CA ASP A 279 7.35 -2.62 9.81
C ASP A 279 6.52 -1.85 8.76
N GLY A 280 6.07 -0.63 9.07
CA GLY A 280 5.09 0.10 8.27
C GLY A 280 5.18 1.63 8.34
N PHE A 281 6.39 2.20 8.18
CA PHE A 281 6.69 3.64 8.02
C PHE A 281 5.63 4.59 8.64
N ASN A 282 5.70 4.77 9.95
CA ASN A 282 4.74 5.61 10.67
C ASN A 282 5.46 6.51 11.69
N PRO A 283 6.09 7.61 11.24
CA PRO A 283 6.83 8.53 12.10
C PRO A 283 6.03 9.08 13.28
N ALA A 284 4.71 9.26 13.13
CA ALA A 284 3.83 9.67 14.23
C ALA A 284 3.75 8.59 15.34
N THR A 285 3.65 7.30 14.97
CA THR A 285 3.74 6.20 15.94
C THR A 285 5.12 6.16 16.61
N ALA A 286 6.21 6.32 15.86
CA ALA A 286 7.58 6.35 16.43
C ALA A 286 7.77 7.48 17.46
N PHE A 287 7.20 8.65 17.19
CA PHE A 287 7.20 9.78 18.12
C PHE A 287 6.37 9.49 19.38
N ILE A 288 5.19 8.87 19.25
CA ILE A 288 4.34 8.50 20.40
C ILE A 288 5.03 7.41 21.25
N ASP A 289 5.68 6.42 20.63
CA ASP A 289 6.47 5.38 21.31
C ASP A 289 7.65 5.95 22.09
N LEU A 290 8.37 6.92 21.51
CA LEU A 290 9.43 7.65 22.21
C LEU A 290 8.86 8.44 23.40
N CYS A 291 7.74 9.14 23.19
CA CYS A 291 7.04 9.84 24.28
C CYS A 291 6.56 8.88 25.38
N TYR A 292 6.16 7.66 25.05
CA TYR A 292 5.77 6.63 26.01
C TYR A 292 6.96 6.13 26.83
N LYS A 293 8.09 5.84 26.18
CA LYS A 293 9.36 5.48 26.84
C LYS A 293 9.88 6.59 27.77
N LEU A 294 9.67 7.85 27.40
CA LEU A 294 9.97 9.03 28.24
C LEU A 294 8.89 9.34 29.29
N GLY A 295 7.82 8.53 29.39
CA GLY A 295 6.70 8.73 30.31
C GLY A 295 5.87 9.99 30.04
N LEU A 296 6.02 10.63 28.89
CA LEU A 296 5.24 11.79 28.45
C LEU A 296 3.87 11.38 27.87
N ALA A 297 3.80 10.19 27.28
CA ALA A 297 2.58 9.52 26.84
C ALA A 297 2.29 8.27 27.71
N TYR A 298 1.03 7.84 27.79
CA TYR A 298 0.56 6.66 28.51
C TYR A 298 -0.82 6.20 27.99
N ASP A 299 -1.30 5.03 28.40
CA ASP A 299 -2.63 4.50 28.00
C ASP A 299 -2.79 4.37 26.46
N LEU A 300 -1.74 3.89 25.79
CA LEU A 300 -1.70 3.65 24.34
C LEU A 300 -2.60 2.46 23.98
N LYS A 301 -3.68 2.71 23.23
CA LYS A 301 -4.66 1.67 22.86
C LYS A 301 -4.30 1.03 21.52
N LYS A 302 -4.25 -0.30 21.47
CA LYS A 302 -4.13 -1.06 20.22
C LYS A 302 -5.10 -2.27 20.24
N PRO A 303 -5.84 -2.58 19.15
CA PRO A 303 -6.61 -3.81 19.05
C PRO A 303 -5.69 -5.04 19.12
N THR A 304 -6.23 -6.17 19.57
CA THR A 304 -5.48 -7.43 19.59
C THR A 304 -5.37 -8.02 18.18
N LYS A 305 -4.39 -8.91 17.94
CA LYS A 305 -4.22 -9.54 16.61
C LYS A 305 -5.45 -10.34 16.19
N GLU A 306 -6.09 -11.01 17.14
CA GLU A 306 -7.31 -11.78 16.94
C GLU A 306 -8.48 -10.86 16.54
N THR A 307 -8.54 -9.65 17.10
CA THR A 307 -9.53 -8.61 16.76
C THR A 307 -9.34 -8.11 15.32
N ILE A 308 -8.09 -7.88 14.90
CA ILE A 308 -7.73 -7.49 13.53
C ILE A 308 -8.09 -8.63 12.56
N GLU A 309 -7.61 -9.84 12.83
CA GLU A 309 -7.86 -11.04 12.03
C GLU A 309 -9.35 -11.34 11.86
N GLN A 310 -10.15 -11.26 12.92
CA GLN A 310 -11.59 -11.50 12.85
C GLN A 310 -12.28 -10.46 11.95
N ARG A 311 -11.84 -9.20 11.97
CA ARG A 311 -12.39 -8.16 11.09
C ARG A 311 -11.98 -8.38 9.63
N VAL A 312 -10.70 -8.66 9.36
CA VAL A 312 -10.21 -9.05 8.02
C VAL A 312 -11.00 -10.25 7.48
N LYS A 313 -11.19 -11.30 8.28
CA LYS A 313 -11.98 -12.51 7.92
C LYS A 313 -13.46 -12.21 7.65
N ARG A 314 -14.04 -11.17 8.27
CA ARG A 314 -15.47 -10.82 8.16
C ARG A 314 -15.77 -9.80 7.06
N THR A 315 -14.89 -8.82 6.84
CA THR A 315 -15.16 -7.66 5.98
C THR A 315 -14.00 -7.26 5.06
N GLY A 316 -12.86 -7.93 5.05
CA GLY A 316 -11.74 -7.58 4.15
C GLY A 316 -12.08 -7.72 2.66
N ASN A 317 -11.38 -6.98 1.79
CA ASN A 317 -11.29 -7.23 0.34
C ASN A 317 -9.84 -7.32 -0.08
N GLU A 318 -9.56 -8.31 -0.92
CA GLU A 318 -8.24 -8.87 -1.14
C GLU A 318 -7.68 -8.65 -2.60
N SER A 319 -7.64 -7.43 -3.18
CA SER A 319 -6.97 -7.07 -4.50
C SER A 319 -6.16 -5.71 -4.44
N GLN A 320 -5.00 -5.33 -5.09
CA GLN A 320 -4.04 -5.80 -6.16
C GLN A 320 -2.56 -5.29 -5.88
N LYS A 321 -1.37 -5.39 -6.58
CA LYS A 321 -0.69 -5.76 -7.90
C LYS A 321 0.88 -5.81 -7.67
N LEU A 322 1.90 -6.22 -8.46
CA LEU A 322 2.28 -6.90 -9.75
C LEU A 322 3.55 -7.81 -9.52
N ILE A 323 3.77 -9.06 -10.02
CA ILE A 323 4.62 -9.38 -11.22
C ILE A 323 4.65 -10.85 -11.78
N ILE A 324 4.84 -11.97 -11.00
CA ILE A 324 5.28 -13.36 -11.43
C ILE A 324 4.24 -14.18 -12.27
N CYS A 325 3.61 -13.57 -13.26
CA CYS A 325 2.32 -14.07 -13.77
C CYS A 325 2.42 -14.86 -15.08
N GLY A 326 3.46 -14.60 -15.89
CA GLY A 326 3.65 -15.15 -17.24
C GLY A 326 4.28 -16.53 -17.25
N ALA A 327 5.55 -16.61 -17.69
CA ALA A 327 6.29 -17.85 -17.92
C ALA A 327 6.10 -18.89 -16.81
N HIS A 328 6.17 -18.43 -15.56
CA HIS A 328 6.01 -19.26 -14.37
C HIS A 328 4.57 -19.79 -14.17
N ARG A 329 3.62 -18.93 -13.83
CA ARG A 329 2.28 -19.37 -13.37
C ARG A 329 1.32 -19.72 -14.53
N LEU A 330 1.31 -18.92 -15.61
CA LEU A 330 0.44 -19.16 -16.76
C LEU A 330 0.91 -20.34 -17.61
N TRP A 331 2.18 -20.36 -18.01
CA TRP A 331 2.66 -21.27 -19.06
C TRP A 331 3.32 -22.53 -18.50
N CYS A 332 4.27 -22.40 -17.57
CA CYS A 332 4.92 -23.55 -16.95
C CYS A 332 3.93 -24.39 -16.10
N HIS A 333 3.26 -23.77 -15.12
CA HIS A 333 2.38 -24.47 -14.16
C HIS A 333 0.91 -24.62 -14.59
N ARG A 334 0.45 -23.83 -15.58
CA ARG A 334 -0.98 -23.81 -16.00
C ARG A 334 -1.94 -23.63 -14.81
N SER A 335 -1.58 -22.80 -13.83
CA SER A 335 -2.37 -22.58 -12.62
C SER A 335 -3.52 -21.60 -12.81
N TYR A 336 -3.57 -20.92 -13.96
CA TYR A 336 -4.74 -20.20 -14.46
C TYR A 336 -4.75 -20.19 -16.00
N LYS A 337 -5.86 -19.72 -16.60
CA LYS A 337 -5.99 -19.48 -18.05
C LYS A 337 -6.08 -17.99 -18.34
N ALA A 338 -5.52 -17.58 -19.49
CA ALA A 338 -5.48 -16.19 -19.95
C ALA A 338 -6.11 -16.06 -21.34
N ARG A 339 -6.82 -14.96 -21.61
CA ARG A 339 -7.26 -14.56 -22.96
C ARG A 339 -6.10 -13.89 -23.72
N LEU A 340 -6.16 -13.91 -25.05
CA LEU A 340 -5.09 -13.44 -25.94
C LEU A 340 -4.49 -12.05 -25.58
N PRO A 341 -5.27 -11.01 -25.22
CA PRO A 341 -4.69 -9.71 -24.84
C PRO A 341 -3.75 -9.78 -23.62
N LEU A 342 -4.07 -10.63 -22.65
CA LEU A 342 -3.22 -10.87 -21.48
C LEU A 342 -1.99 -11.73 -21.83
N GLN A 343 -2.16 -12.73 -22.71
CA GLN A 343 -1.03 -13.54 -23.20
C GLN A 343 0.00 -12.67 -23.93
N ILE A 344 -0.44 -11.76 -24.81
CA ILE A 344 0.43 -10.82 -25.52
C ILE A 344 1.14 -9.88 -24.53
N LEU A 345 0.43 -9.32 -23.55
CA LEU A 345 1.03 -8.46 -22.52
C LEU A 345 2.11 -9.20 -21.70
N LEU A 346 1.83 -10.45 -21.30
CA LEU A 346 2.77 -11.28 -20.54
C LEU A 346 3.97 -11.75 -21.38
N MET A 347 3.78 -11.94 -22.68
CA MET A 347 4.86 -12.21 -23.63
C MET A 347 5.81 -11.01 -23.76
N VAL A 348 5.26 -9.80 -23.92
CA VAL A 348 6.06 -8.55 -23.93
C VAL A 348 6.83 -8.40 -22.62
N PHE A 349 6.21 -8.68 -21.47
CA PHE A 349 6.89 -8.61 -20.17
C PHE A 349 7.99 -9.68 -19.99
N ASN A 350 7.83 -10.90 -20.50
CA ASN A 350 8.90 -11.89 -20.48
C ASN A 350 10.07 -11.50 -21.41
N THR A 351 9.79 -10.94 -22.60
CA THR A 351 10.83 -10.38 -23.47
C THR A 351 11.57 -9.21 -22.80
N LEU A 352 10.86 -8.33 -22.07
CA LEU A 352 11.44 -7.23 -21.30
C LEU A 352 12.34 -7.70 -20.13
N ALA A 353 12.13 -8.92 -19.64
CA ALA A 353 12.95 -9.55 -18.60
C ALA A 353 14.23 -10.22 -19.15
N LEU A 354 14.21 -10.72 -20.39
CA LEU A 354 15.34 -11.37 -21.08
C LEU A 354 15.88 -12.62 -20.35
N GLU A 355 14.99 -13.52 -19.92
CA GLU A 355 15.36 -14.79 -19.25
C GLU A 355 15.32 -16.02 -20.19
N ASN A 356 15.61 -15.83 -21.49
CA ASN A 356 15.24 -16.73 -22.61
C ASN A 356 13.72 -16.66 -22.94
N ASP A 357 13.34 -17.30 -24.05
CA ASP A 357 11.93 -17.36 -24.49
C ASP A 357 11.08 -18.29 -23.60
N ILE A 358 9.76 -18.11 -23.64
CA ILE A 358 8.82 -18.81 -22.76
C ILE A 358 8.97 -20.34 -22.84
N TYR A 359 9.28 -20.90 -24.01
CA TYR A 359 9.41 -22.35 -24.18
C TYR A 359 10.71 -22.89 -23.55
N GLU A 360 11.84 -22.20 -23.76
CA GLU A 360 13.14 -22.55 -23.16
C GLU A 360 13.07 -22.47 -21.63
N TRP A 361 12.54 -21.35 -21.10
CA TRP A 361 12.35 -21.10 -19.67
C TRP A 361 11.42 -22.15 -19.04
N SER A 362 10.26 -22.41 -19.66
CA SER A 362 9.28 -23.36 -19.12
C SER A 362 9.76 -24.81 -19.17
N ARG A 363 10.56 -25.20 -20.17
CA ARG A 363 11.18 -26.54 -20.22
C ARG A 363 12.09 -26.74 -19.01
N ASP A 364 12.98 -25.79 -18.76
CA ASP A 364 13.94 -25.87 -17.66
C ASP A 364 13.22 -25.78 -16.29
N HIS A 365 12.18 -24.97 -16.16
CA HIS A 365 11.43 -24.86 -14.90
C HIS A 365 10.53 -26.07 -14.61
N ARG A 366 9.90 -26.68 -15.63
CA ARG A 366 9.21 -27.98 -15.50
C ARG A 366 10.18 -29.10 -15.13
N LEU A 367 11.41 -29.05 -15.68
CA LEU A 367 12.46 -30.00 -15.37
C LEU A 367 12.96 -29.88 -13.93
N HIS A 368 13.20 -28.64 -13.47
CA HIS A 368 13.51 -28.32 -12.07
C HIS A 368 12.44 -28.91 -11.13
N HIS A 369 11.14 -28.62 -11.31
CA HIS A 369 10.10 -29.19 -10.44
C HIS A 369 10.02 -30.72 -10.46
N LYS A 370 10.29 -31.36 -11.61
CA LYS A 370 10.22 -32.82 -11.74
C LYS A 370 11.40 -33.54 -11.05
N HIS A 371 12.56 -32.88 -10.97
CA HIS A 371 13.83 -33.48 -10.53
C HIS A 371 14.65 -32.55 -9.61
N SER A 372 13.95 -31.75 -8.79
CA SER A 372 14.52 -30.71 -7.91
C SER A 372 15.68 -31.23 -7.09
N ASP A 373 16.74 -30.42 -6.99
CA ASP A 373 17.90 -30.68 -6.14
C ASP A 373 18.66 -31.98 -6.50
N THR A 374 18.51 -32.45 -7.75
CA THR A 374 19.28 -33.56 -8.35
C THR A 374 20.15 -33.06 -9.50
N ASP A 375 21.00 -33.93 -10.06
CA ASP A 375 21.82 -33.60 -11.21
C ASP A 375 21.07 -33.47 -12.56
N ALA A 376 19.74 -33.64 -12.54
CA ALA A 376 18.84 -33.28 -13.64
C ALA A 376 18.19 -31.90 -13.47
N ASP A 377 18.32 -31.26 -12.30
CA ASP A 377 17.87 -29.88 -12.04
C ASP A 377 18.85 -28.88 -12.71
N PRO A 378 18.37 -27.99 -13.60
CA PRO A 378 19.22 -26.98 -14.25
C PRO A 378 20.00 -26.08 -13.28
N HIS A 379 19.47 -25.83 -12.08
CA HIS A 379 20.04 -24.92 -11.07
C HIS A 379 20.11 -25.55 -9.67
N ASN A 380 20.36 -26.87 -9.63
CA ASN A 380 20.50 -27.70 -8.42
C ASN A 380 21.12 -26.97 -7.21
N SER A 381 20.27 -26.71 -6.20
CA SER A 381 20.64 -25.96 -4.99
C SER A 381 21.77 -26.62 -4.16
N ARG A 382 21.90 -27.96 -4.22
CA ARG A 382 22.92 -28.73 -3.48
C ARG A 382 24.35 -28.46 -3.94
N ARG A 383 24.51 -27.83 -5.11
CA ARG A 383 25.80 -27.35 -5.63
C ARG A 383 26.20 -25.98 -5.04
N GLY A 384 25.43 -25.47 -4.08
CA GLY A 384 25.72 -24.28 -3.29
C GLY A 384 25.20 -22.99 -3.93
N PHE A 385 25.09 -21.93 -3.10
CA PHE A 385 24.49 -20.64 -3.46
C PHE A 385 25.01 -20.08 -4.80
N PHE A 386 26.32 -20.07 -5.02
CA PHE A 386 26.89 -19.50 -6.24
C PHE A 386 26.42 -20.26 -7.50
N PHE A 387 26.33 -21.59 -7.44
CA PHE A 387 25.89 -22.40 -8.57
C PHE A 387 24.42 -22.15 -8.90
N SER A 388 23.53 -22.24 -7.90
CA SER A 388 22.09 -22.09 -8.12
C SER A 388 21.66 -20.65 -8.45
N HIS A 389 22.41 -19.65 -7.96
CA HIS A 389 22.19 -18.25 -8.30
C HIS A 389 22.62 -17.94 -9.75
N VAL A 390 23.90 -18.15 -10.10
CA VAL A 390 24.43 -17.75 -11.42
C VAL A 390 25.40 -18.75 -12.07
N GLY A 391 26.12 -19.56 -11.31
CA GLY A 391 27.13 -20.48 -11.82
C GLY A 391 26.59 -21.54 -12.81
N TRP A 392 25.29 -21.85 -12.74
CA TRP A 392 24.61 -22.71 -13.70
C TRP A 392 24.50 -22.11 -15.12
N LEU A 393 24.47 -20.77 -15.24
CA LEU A 393 24.55 -20.05 -16.53
C LEU A 393 25.98 -19.94 -17.05
N LEU A 394 26.96 -19.95 -16.14
CA LEU A 394 28.39 -19.86 -16.46
C LEU A 394 29.04 -21.22 -16.79
N SER A 395 28.26 -22.31 -16.79
CA SER A 395 28.74 -23.67 -16.99
C SER A 395 27.87 -24.47 -17.98
N ARG A 396 28.40 -25.57 -18.51
CA ARG A 396 27.64 -26.45 -19.41
C ARG A 396 26.64 -27.26 -18.59
N LYS A 397 25.34 -27.12 -18.89
CA LYS A 397 24.26 -27.98 -18.35
C LYS A 397 24.66 -29.46 -18.33
N HIS A 398 24.54 -30.07 -17.15
CA HIS A 398 24.91 -31.46 -16.87
C HIS A 398 24.20 -32.46 -17.81
N PRO A 399 24.79 -33.62 -18.17
CA PRO A 399 24.16 -34.56 -19.10
C PRO A 399 22.75 -34.99 -18.71
N GLU A 400 22.48 -35.20 -17.42
CA GLU A 400 21.14 -35.56 -16.93
C GLU A 400 20.09 -34.46 -17.17
N VAL A 401 20.45 -33.17 -17.08
CA VAL A 401 19.56 -32.06 -17.47
C VAL A 401 19.11 -32.22 -18.93
N LYS A 402 20.03 -32.62 -19.82
CA LYS A 402 19.75 -32.84 -21.25
C LYS A 402 19.00 -34.14 -21.52
N ALA A 403 19.25 -35.19 -20.73
CA ALA A 403 18.59 -36.48 -20.87
C ALA A 403 17.14 -36.42 -20.35
N LYS A 404 16.95 -36.00 -19.10
CA LYS A 404 15.63 -35.88 -18.47
C LYS A 404 14.80 -34.73 -19.05
N GLY A 405 15.43 -33.66 -19.54
CA GLY A 405 14.77 -32.56 -20.25
C GLY A 405 13.98 -33.00 -21.49
N LYS A 406 14.37 -34.10 -22.15
CA LYS A 406 13.60 -34.72 -23.25
C LYS A 406 12.35 -35.47 -22.78
N THR A 407 12.20 -35.71 -21.48
CA THR A 407 11.04 -36.40 -20.86
C THR A 407 10.00 -35.45 -20.27
N ILE A 408 10.15 -34.14 -20.53
CA ILE A 408 9.21 -33.11 -20.15
C ILE A 408 8.22 -32.93 -21.30
N ASN A 409 6.92 -33.11 -21.03
CA ASN A 409 5.90 -32.75 -22.01
C ASN A 409 5.92 -31.23 -22.21
N MET A 410 5.98 -30.81 -23.47
CA MET A 410 6.01 -29.41 -23.91
C MET A 410 4.97 -29.14 -25.01
N ASP A 411 4.09 -30.10 -25.32
CA ASP A 411 3.18 -30.05 -26.47
C ASP A 411 2.18 -28.89 -26.35
N ASP A 412 1.76 -28.60 -25.12
CA ASP A 412 0.87 -27.48 -24.79
C ASP A 412 1.54 -26.10 -25.00
N LEU A 413 2.87 -26.04 -25.03
CA LEU A 413 3.65 -24.82 -25.30
C LEU A 413 4.14 -24.78 -26.75
N ALA A 414 4.40 -25.95 -27.36
CA ALA A 414 4.72 -26.08 -28.78
C ALA A 414 3.55 -25.66 -29.68
N ASN A 415 2.31 -25.89 -29.22
CA ASN A 415 1.08 -25.54 -29.94
C ASN A 415 0.52 -24.14 -29.59
N ASP A 416 1.05 -23.44 -28.58
CA ASP A 416 0.62 -22.10 -28.20
C ASP A 416 1.10 -21.06 -29.24
N PRO A 417 0.19 -20.33 -29.94
CA PRO A 417 0.58 -19.44 -31.02
C PRO A 417 1.36 -18.21 -30.54
N VAL A 418 1.16 -17.76 -29.30
CA VAL A 418 1.89 -16.61 -28.72
C VAL A 418 3.32 -17.02 -28.40
N ILE A 419 3.52 -18.23 -27.85
CA ILE A 419 4.87 -18.79 -27.63
C ILE A 419 5.59 -19.02 -28.95
N ARG A 420 4.92 -19.64 -29.94
CA ARG A 420 5.50 -19.84 -31.28
C ARG A 420 5.95 -18.54 -31.92
N PHE A 421 5.13 -17.49 -31.85
CA PHE A 421 5.48 -16.15 -32.32
C PHE A 421 6.69 -15.58 -31.57
N GLN A 422 6.66 -15.59 -30.24
CA GLN A 422 7.75 -15.05 -29.43
C GLN A 422 9.08 -15.77 -29.73
N ARG A 423 9.07 -17.10 -29.80
CA ARG A 423 10.26 -17.91 -30.06
C ARG A 423 10.82 -17.71 -31.48
N ALA A 424 9.94 -17.54 -32.48
CA ALA A 424 10.34 -17.25 -33.86
C ALA A 424 10.97 -15.85 -34.02
N PHE A 425 10.46 -14.85 -33.31
CA PHE A 425 10.92 -13.46 -33.39
C PHE A 425 11.74 -13.00 -32.17
N TYR A 426 12.29 -13.92 -31.37
CA TYR A 426 12.83 -13.61 -30.05
C TYR A 426 13.93 -12.55 -30.09
N ILE A 427 14.92 -12.68 -30.98
CA ILE A 427 16.03 -11.72 -31.08
C ILE A 427 15.57 -10.32 -31.52
N PRO A 428 14.79 -10.15 -32.62
CA PRO A 428 14.16 -8.86 -32.94
C PRO A 428 13.32 -8.26 -31.79
N LEU A 429 12.52 -9.08 -31.11
CA LEU A 429 11.68 -8.65 -30.00
C LEU A 429 12.52 -8.18 -28.80
N VAL A 430 13.61 -8.89 -28.46
CA VAL A 430 14.54 -8.49 -27.39
C VAL A 430 15.23 -7.16 -27.72
N LEU A 431 15.79 -7.00 -28.93
CA LEU A 431 16.43 -5.76 -29.34
C LEU A 431 15.48 -4.56 -29.21
N LEU A 432 14.22 -4.72 -29.66
CA LEU A 432 13.20 -3.69 -29.58
C LEU A 432 12.72 -3.43 -28.13
N ILE A 433 12.25 -4.46 -27.43
CA ILE A 433 11.48 -4.34 -26.17
C ILE A 433 12.39 -4.24 -24.95
N TRP A 434 13.48 -5.01 -24.88
CA TRP A 434 14.38 -4.99 -23.72
C TRP A 434 15.38 -3.82 -23.78
N GLY A 435 15.87 -3.50 -24.98
CA GLY A 435 16.94 -2.52 -25.22
C GLY A 435 16.48 -1.16 -25.75
N LEU A 436 15.98 -1.12 -26.99
CA LEU A 436 15.69 0.14 -27.69
C LEU A 436 14.58 0.95 -27.01
N ILE A 437 13.40 0.36 -26.77
CA ILE A 437 12.27 1.06 -26.16
C ILE A 437 12.64 1.67 -24.79
N PRO A 438 13.25 0.93 -23.83
CA PRO A 438 13.63 1.50 -22.54
C PRO A 438 14.78 2.52 -22.59
N THR A 439 15.55 2.59 -23.69
CA THR A 439 16.58 3.62 -23.91
C THR A 439 15.99 4.90 -24.50
N TYR A 440 15.16 4.77 -25.54
CA TYR A 440 14.64 5.92 -26.30
C TYR A 440 13.38 6.55 -25.70
N VAL A 441 12.56 5.80 -24.94
CA VAL A 441 11.37 6.37 -24.27
C VAL A 441 11.75 7.46 -23.26
N PRO A 442 12.73 7.26 -22.34
CA PRO A 442 13.19 8.33 -21.45
C PRO A 442 13.72 9.56 -22.19
N HIS A 443 14.46 9.33 -23.28
CA HIS A 443 15.04 10.38 -24.10
C HIS A 443 13.97 11.28 -24.73
N TYR A 444 12.99 10.69 -25.41
CA TYR A 444 11.96 11.46 -26.12
C TYR A 444 10.82 11.99 -25.24
N LEU A 445 10.51 11.35 -24.09
CA LEU A 445 9.39 11.79 -23.24
C LEU A 445 9.78 12.80 -22.15
N TRP A 446 11.04 12.79 -21.67
CA TRP A 446 11.48 13.72 -20.63
C TRP A 446 12.94 14.19 -20.75
N GLY A 447 13.55 14.07 -21.94
CA GLY A 447 14.85 14.69 -22.25
C GLY A 447 16.07 14.01 -21.64
N GLU A 448 15.95 12.76 -21.18
CA GLU A 448 17.07 12.00 -20.64
C GLU A 448 18.15 11.72 -21.71
N THR A 449 19.41 11.58 -21.30
CA THR A 449 20.49 11.21 -22.22
C THR A 449 20.36 9.75 -22.65
N LEU A 450 20.70 9.44 -23.92
CA LEU A 450 20.73 8.04 -24.41
C LEU A 450 21.71 7.18 -23.60
N TRP A 451 22.77 7.78 -23.04
CA TRP A 451 23.72 7.12 -22.15
C TRP A 451 23.04 6.63 -20.86
N ASN A 452 22.34 7.51 -20.15
CA ASN A 452 21.60 7.14 -18.94
C ASN A 452 20.44 6.18 -19.25
N GLY A 453 19.72 6.38 -20.36
CA GLY A 453 18.68 5.47 -20.83
C GLY A 453 19.22 4.04 -21.03
N TRP A 454 20.40 3.89 -21.66
CA TRP A 454 21.04 2.58 -21.79
C TRP A 454 21.54 2.02 -20.45
N PHE A 455 22.41 2.75 -19.74
CA PHE A 455 23.06 2.22 -18.54
C PHE A 455 22.09 2.01 -17.38
N VAL A 456 21.16 2.94 -17.11
CA VAL A 456 20.21 2.85 -16.00
C VAL A 456 18.96 2.06 -16.42
N CYS A 457 18.27 2.51 -17.47
CA CYS A 457 16.96 1.96 -17.82
C CYS A 457 17.03 0.61 -18.55
N VAL A 458 18.17 0.24 -19.15
CA VAL A 458 18.42 -1.13 -19.66
C VAL A 458 19.32 -1.93 -18.70
N LEU A 459 20.59 -1.55 -18.53
CA LEU A 459 21.57 -2.44 -17.88
C LEU A 459 21.35 -2.57 -16.36
N THR A 460 21.22 -1.48 -15.60
CA THR A 460 20.94 -1.56 -14.16
C THR A 460 19.59 -2.24 -13.89
N ARG A 461 18.54 -1.90 -14.68
CA ARG A 461 17.23 -2.58 -14.63
C ARG A 461 17.37 -4.09 -14.81
N TYR A 462 18.08 -4.53 -15.84
CA TYR A 462 18.23 -5.94 -16.18
C TYR A 462 19.04 -6.71 -15.13
N THR A 463 20.18 -6.17 -14.71
CA THR A 463 21.00 -6.77 -13.63
C THR A 463 20.19 -6.91 -12.34
N TYR A 464 19.38 -5.91 -11.97
CA TYR A 464 18.48 -6.01 -10.83
C TYR A 464 17.44 -7.13 -10.99
N VAL A 465 16.71 -7.16 -12.12
CA VAL A 465 15.70 -8.20 -12.40
C VAL A 465 16.30 -9.61 -12.33
N LEU A 466 17.44 -9.84 -12.98
CA LEU A 466 18.14 -11.13 -12.96
C LEU A 466 18.45 -11.60 -11.54
N ASN A 467 19.11 -10.77 -10.72
CA ASN A 467 19.50 -11.15 -9.35
C ASN A 467 18.26 -11.40 -8.47
N ILE A 468 17.17 -10.65 -8.66
CA ILE A 468 15.89 -10.90 -7.98
C ILE A 468 15.28 -12.26 -8.38
N THR A 469 15.28 -12.61 -9.67
CA THR A 469 14.82 -13.96 -10.10
C THR A 469 15.73 -15.06 -9.56
N TRP A 470 17.05 -14.88 -9.65
CA TRP A 470 18.04 -15.87 -9.20
C TRP A 470 18.02 -16.11 -7.67
N CYS A 471 17.49 -15.16 -6.89
CA CYS A 471 17.21 -15.38 -5.47
C CYS A 471 16.09 -16.42 -5.21
N VAL A 472 15.21 -16.72 -6.18
CA VAL A 472 14.30 -17.87 -6.07
C VAL A 472 15.11 -19.17 -6.01
N ASN A 473 15.99 -19.37 -7.00
CA ASN A 473 16.77 -20.61 -7.15
C ASN A 473 17.80 -20.82 -6.03
N SER A 474 18.33 -19.74 -5.44
CA SER A 474 19.33 -19.82 -4.37
C SER A 474 18.75 -19.56 -2.98
N VAL A 475 18.33 -18.32 -2.67
CA VAL A 475 17.85 -17.93 -1.33
C VAL A 475 16.62 -18.75 -0.93
N ALA A 476 15.68 -19.00 -1.85
CA ALA A 476 14.46 -19.76 -1.57
C ALA A 476 14.62 -21.30 -1.64
N HIS A 477 15.85 -21.81 -1.79
CA HIS A 477 16.21 -23.19 -1.45
C HIS A 477 17.11 -23.30 -0.19
N LEU A 478 17.75 -22.21 0.24
CA LEU A 478 18.80 -22.28 1.27
C LEU A 478 18.44 -21.67 2.64
N TRP A 479 17.64 -20.60 2.69
CA TRP A 479 17.45 -19.83 3.95
C TRP A 479 15.99 -19.44 4.23
N GLY A 480 15.28 -20.31 4.96
CA GLY A 480 13.90 -20.11 5.40
C GLY A 480 13.31 -21.39 6.02
N MET A 481 12.06 -21.33 6.47
CA MET A 481 11.36 -22.46 7.14
C MET A 481 10.68 -23.41 6.14
N LYS A 482 10.27 -24.60 6.58
CA LYS A 482 9.53 -25.59 5.75
C LYS A 482 8.18 -26.02 6.38
N PRO A 483 7.20 -25.10 6.50
CA PRO A 483 5.94 -25.36 7.21
C PRO A 483 4.92 -26.22 6.46
N TYR A 484 5.25 -26.76 5.27
CA TYR A 484 4.37 -27.67 4.50
C TYR A 484 5.03 -29.02 4.20
N ASP A 485 6.31 -29.02 3.79
CA ASP A 485 7.09 -30.26 3.60
C ASP A 485 8.58 -30.05 3.93
N LYS A 486 9.06 -30.72 4.98
CA LYS A 486 10.47 -30.66 5.43
C LYS A 486 11.42 -31.60 4.68
N ASN A 487 10.87 -32.51 3.87
CA ASN A 487 11.63 -33.51 3.12
C ASN A 487 12.17 -32.98 1.79
N ILE A 488 11.64 -31.86 1.29
CA ILE A 488 12.12 -31.16 0.11
C ILE A 488 13.13 -30.05 0.50
N VAL A 489 13.91 -29.55 -0.45
CA VAL A 489 14.85 -28.45 -0.20
C VAL A 489 14.19 -27.06 -0.18
N PRO A 490 13.25 -26.70 -1.09
CA PRO A 490 12.54 -25.40 -1.10
C PRO A 490 12.06 -24.89 0.27
N VAL A 491 12.24 -23.59 0.52
CA VAL A 491 11.93 -22.92 1.79
C VAL A 491 10.98 -21.72 1.65
N GLU A 492 10.34 -21.37 2.76
CA GLU A 492 9.67 -20.09 3.00
C GLU A 492 10.71 -19.00 3.31
N ALA A 493 11.37 -18.50 2.27
CA ALA A 493 12.58 -17.69 2.36
C ALA A 493 12.48 -16.48 3.32
N ASN A 494 13.50 -16.27 4.16
CA ASN A 494 13.53 -15.15 5.11
C ASN A 494 13.43 -13.78 4.41
N MET A 495 13.93 -13.67 3.18
CA MET A 495 13.85 -12.46 2.35
C MET A 495 12.69 -12.47 1.32
N LYS A 496 11.68 -13.33 1.45
CA LYS A 496 10.61 -13.51 0.43
C LYS A 496 9.89 -12.25 -0.05
N ASN A 497 9.81 -11.21 0.79
CA ASN A 497 9.26 -9.90 0.41
C ASN A 497 10.12 -9.16 -0.64
N PHE A 498 11.42 -9.42 -0.74
CA PHE A 498 12.28 -8.88 -1.79
C PHE A 498 12.21 -9.68 -3.10
N ILE A 499 11.68 -10.91 -3.06
CA ILE A 499 11.58 -11.84 -4.20
C ILE A 499 10.18 -11.78 -4.85
N PHE A 500 9.45 -10.67 -4.69
CA PHE A 500 8.18 -10.35 -5.36
C PHE A 500 7.08 -11.46 -5.34
N GLY A 501 7.08 -12.32 -4.33
CA GLY A 501 6.15 -13.45 -4.20
C GLY A 501 6.69 -14.81 -4.67
N GLY A 502 7.97 -14.92 -5.02
CA GLY A 502 8.63 -16.17 -5.43
C GLY A 502 9.24 -16.95 -4.27
N GLY A 503 9.52 -16.28 -3.15
CA GLY A 503 10.14 -16.86 -1.95
C GLY A 503 9.21 -17.70 -1.06
N PHE A 504 7.99 -17.99 -1.50
CA PHE A 504 7.04 -18.91 -0.83
C PHE A 504 7.26 -20.36 -1.31
N HIS A 505 8.53 -20.76 -1.41
CA HIS A 505 8.92 -21.86 -2.30
C HIS A 505 8.56 -23.25 -1.75
N ASN A 506 8.43 -23.39 -0.42
CA ASN A 506 7.95 -24.62 0.21
C ASN A 506 6.45 -24.91 -0.06
N TYR A 507 5.65 -23.86 -0.35
CA TYR A 507 4.22 -24.01 -0.69
C TYR A 507 3.98 -24.19 -2.20
N HIS A 508 4.79 -23.50 -3.00
CA HIS A 508 4.52 -23.02 -4.36
C HIS A 508 3.87 -24.01 -5.37
N HIS A 509 4.14 -25.31 -5.28
CA HIS A 509 4.09 -26.30 -6.37
C HIS A 509 2.82 -26.47 -7.23
N THR A 510 1.62 -25.99 -6.85
CA THR A 510 0.38 -26.18 -7.67
C THR A 510 -0.61 -25.00 -7.70
N ASP A 511 -0.35 -23.90 -7.00
CA ASP A 511 -1.33 -22.83 -6.78
C ASP A 511 -1.09 -21.60 -7.68
N TYR A 512 -2.15 -20.94 -8.17
CA TYR A 512 -2.02 -19.66 -8.88
C TYR A 512 -1.50 -18.54 -7.97
N SER A 513 -1.69 -18.66 -6.65
CA SER A 513 -1.07 -17.76 -5.69
C SER A 513 0.42 -18.05 -5.48
N ALA A 514 0.87 -19.29 -5.65
CA ALA A 514 2.15 -19.79 -5.12
C ALA A 514 2.36 -19.56 -3.60
N SER A 515 1.32 -19.26 -2.82
CA SER A 515 1.37 -19.12 -1.35
C SER A 515 0.01 -19.39 -0.69
N GLU A 516 -0.01 -20.04 0.49
CA GLU A 516 -1.25 -20.28 1.29
C GLU A 516 -2.07 -18.99 1.44
N PHE A 517 -1.37 -17.96 1.89
CA PHE A 517 -1.88 -16.61 2.01
C PHE A 517 -2.07 -16.00 0.63
N GLY A 518 -3.20 -15.32 0.42
CA GLY A 518 -3.27 -14.35 -0.67
C GLY A 518 -2.28 -13.20 -0.43
N TRP A 519 -1.97 -12.45 -1.48
CA TRP A 519 -0.91 -11.42 -1.50
C TRP A 519 -1.19 -10.19 -0.60
N GLN A 520 -2.26 -10.23 0.18
CA GLN A 520 -2.77 -9.11 1.00
C GLN A 520 -2.29 -9.21 2.44
N ARG A 521 -1.84 -10.41 2.81
CA ARG A 521 -1.24 -10.77 4.09
C ARG A 521 0.28 -10.95 3.97
N VAL A 522 0.78 -11.07 2.74
CA VAL A 522 2.19 -11.32 2.39
C VAL A 522 2.54 -10.61 1.08
N PHE A 523 3.75 -10.08 0.91
CA PHE A 523 4.12 -9.39 -0.33
C PHE A 523 4.32 -10.39 -1.48
N ASN A 524 3.21 -10.79 -2.11
CA ASN A 524 3.15 -11.65 -3.28
C ASN A 524 2.47 -10.93 -4.46
N PRO A 525 3.05 -9.81 -4.91
CA PRO A 525 2.40 -8.89 -5.82
C PRO A 525 2.06 -9.52 -7.20
N ALA A 526 2.62 -10.69 -7.52
CA ALA A 526 2.21 -11.55 -8.64
C ALA A 526 0.72 -11.94 -8.64
N THR A 527 0.24 -12.54 -7.54
CA THR A 527 -1.13 -13.10 -7.45
C THR A 527 -2.17 -12.04 -7.80
N ALA A 528 -1.97 -10.83 -7.28
CA ALA A 528 -2.79 -9.65 -7.52
C ALA A 528 -2.94 -9.20 -8.98
N PHE A 529 -1.93 -9.40 -9.82
CA PHE A 529 -2.06 -9.06 -11.24
C PHE A 529 -2.94 -10.07 -11.95
N ILE A 530 -2.84 -11.35 -11.58
CA ILE A 530 -3.75 -12.41 -12.03
C ILE A 530 -5.17 -12.08 -11.55
N ASP A 531 -5.35 -11.68 -10.28
CA ASP A 531 -6.64 -11.25 -9.70
C ASP A 531 -7.26 -10.06 -10.47
N PHE A 532 -6.45 -9.04 -10.79
CA PHE A 532 -6.92 -7.89 -11.56
C PHE A 532 -7.37 -8.28 -12.96
N PHE A 533 -6.57 -9.07 -13.66
CA PHE A 533 -6.96 -9.52 -15.00
C PHE A 533 -8.11 -10.53 -14.96
N ALA A 534 -8.33 -11.25 -13.85
CA ALA A 534 -9.51 -12.06 -13.63
C ALA A 534 -10.76 -11.19 -13.44
N TYR A 535 -10.66 -10.12 -12.66
CA TYR A 535 -11.74 -9.14 -12.45
C TYR A 535 -12.22 -8.50 -13.76
N ILE A 536 -11.32 -8.18 -14.70
CA ILE A 536 -11.70 -7.68 -16.04
C ILE A 536 -11.96 -8.80 -17.07
N GLY A 537 -12.08 -10.06 -16.63
CA GLY A 537 -12.42 -11.21 -17.48
C GLY A 537 -11.35 -11.64 -18.49
N TRP A 538 -10.10 -11.21 -18.32
CA TRP A 538 -8.95 -11.57 -19.16
C TRP A 538 -8.16 -12.76 -18.60
N ALA A 539 -8.25 -13.03 -17.30
CA ALA A 539 -7.84 -14.29 -16.67
C ALA A 539 -9.07 -15.06 -16.16
N TYR A 540 -8.97 -16.38 -16.05
CA TYR A 540 -10.03 -17.27 -15.58
C TYR A 540 -9.45 -18.63 -15.18
N ASP A 541 -10.25 -19.52 -14.58
CA ASP A 541 -9.81 -20.88 -14.17
C ASP A 541 -8.62 -20.86 -13.18
N LEU A 542 -8.66 -19.93 -12.22
CA LEU A 542 -7.62 -19.74 -11.20
C LEU A 542 -7.67 -20.91 -10.19
N LYS A 543 -6.65 -21.78 -10.23
CA LYS A 543 -6.55 -22.97 -9.37
C LYS A 543 -5.91 -22.60 -8.03
N LYS A 544 -6.67 -22.72 -6.94
CA LYS A 544 -6.19 -22.52 -5.57
C LYS A 544 -6.33 -23.82 -4.76
N ALA A 545 -5.35 -24.13 -3.90
CA ALA A 545 -5.47 -25.27 -2.99
C ALA A 545 -6.54 -24.99 -1.90
N SER A 546 -7.28 -26.03 -1.49
CA SER A 546 -8.25 -25.92 -0.41
C SER A 546 -7.54 -25.92 0.95
N LYS A 547 -8.14 -25.29 1.97
CA LYS A 547 -7.52 -25.17 3.30
C LYS A 547 -7.27 -26.54 3.94
N GLU A 548 -8.15 -27.48 3.66
CA GLU A 548 -8.13 -28.86 4.15
C GLU A 548 -6.94 -29.62 3.55
N ILE A 549 -6.60 -29.37 2.28
CA ILE A 549 -5.42 -29.93 1.62
C ILE A 549 -4.14 -29.32 2.21
N ILE A 550 -4.10 -27.99 2.37
CA ILE A 550 -2.93 -27.26 2.90
C ILE A 550 -2.63 -27.72 4.33
N GLU A 551 -3.65 -27.76 5.18
CA GLU A 551 -3.51 -28.14 6.59
C GLU A 551 -3.20 -29.64 6.73
N SER A 552 -3.81 -30.51 5.92
CA SER A 552 -3.44 -31.93 5.89
C SER A 552 -2.00 -32.15 5.42
N ARG A 553 -1.46 -31.30 4.54
CA ARG A 553 -0.05 -31.35 4.12
C ARG A 553 0.87 -30.89 5.25
N ARG A 554 0.59 -29.73 5.86
CA ARG A 554 1.29 -29.20 7.04
C ARG A 554 1.40 -30.23 8.16
N GLN A 555 0.28 -30.88 8.52
CA GLN A 555 0.24 -31.89 9.59
C GLN A 555 1.00 -33.19 9.25
N LYS A 556 1.12 -33.55 7.97
CA LYS A 556 1.81 -34.78 7.54
C LYS A 556 3.31 -34.60 7.34
N THR A 557 3.75 -33.44 6.88
CA THR A 557 5.14 -33.24 6.40
C THR A 557 5.80 -31.93 6.82
N GLY A 558 5.11 -30.97 7.44
CA GLY A 558 5.70 -29.69 7.85
C GLY A 558 6.68 -29.80 9.03
N GLU A 559 7.52 -28.78 9.18
CA GLU A 559 8.33 -28.58 10.40
C GLU A 559 7.47 -28.14 11.58
N SER A 560 7.80 -28.64 12.78
CA SER A 560 7.21 -28.18 14.03
C SER A 560 7.78 -26.83 14.48
N VAL A 561 7.01 -26.08 15.27
CA VAL A 561 7.41 -24.78 15.85
C VAL A 561 8.63 -24.90 16.80
N SER A 562 8.95 -26.12 17.25
CA SER A 562 10.19 -26.47 17.95
C SER A 562 11.39 -26.60 17.01
N GLU A 563 11.24 -27.32 15.89
CA GLU A 563 12.31 -27.51 14.90
C GLU A 563 12.68 -26.17 14.22
N SER A 564 11.68 -25.34 13.90
CA SER A 564 11.90 -24.03 13.26
C SER A 564 12.64 -23.00 14.15
N LYS A 565 12.86 -23.30 15.44
CA LYS A 565 13.61 -22.43 16.36
C LYS A 565 15.09 -22.75 16.43
N SER A 566 15.53 -24.00 16.20
CA SER A 566 16.97 -24.31 16.20
C SER A 566 17.64 -23.81 14.92
N GLN A 567 17.00 -24.01 13.76
CA GLN A 567 17.47 -23.48 12.46
C GLN A 567 17.51 -21.94 12.37
N ALA A 568 16.96 -21.23 13.37
CA ALA A 568 17.02 -19.77 13.47
C ALA A 568 18.13 -19.27 14.42
N MET A 569 18.94 -20.18 14.96
CA MET A 569 20.07 -19.90 15.87
C MET A 569 21.41 -20.48 15.36
N GLU A 570 21.41 -21.08 14.16
CA GLU A 570 22.58 -21.52 13.39
C GLU A 570 22.75 -20.64 12.13
#